data_AF-A0A6J5DZA1-F1
#
_entry.id   AF-A0A6J5DZA1-F1
#
_cell.length_a   1.000
_cell.length_b   1.000
_cell.length_c   1.000
_cell.angle_alpha   90.00
_cell.angle_beta   90.00
_cell.angle_gamma   90.00
#
_symmetry.space_group_name_H-M   'P 1'
#
loop_
_entity.id
_entity.type
_entity.pdbx_description
1 polymer ?
#
loop_
_entity_poly.entity_id
_entity_poly.type
_entity_poly.pdbx_seq_one_letter_code
_entity_poly.pdbx_strand_id
1 'polypeptide(L)'
;MNNEQNFLESDSIASLFDNASRKAGELGELNAEPMMRVLDHAYVVGRGVAEVLRMHRLNWIRGDLYADREGGKAMEPPLSDGHMGALLELARVASDLVVDEIEHIADWTNQHSVPARSERGVARSGSDSRRASAVVEEAIG
;
A
#
# COMPACT_ATOMS: atom_id res chain seq x y z
N MET A 1 -26.95 12.27 -21.55
CA MET A 1 -26.39 12.61 -20.23
C MET A 1 -25.13 11.78 -20.10
N ASN A 2 -23.97 12.41 -20.30
CA ASN A 2 -22.68 11.73 -20.28
C ASN A 2 -22.27 11.54 -18.82
N ASN A 3 -21.96 10.30 -18.45
CA ASN A 3 -21.29 9.96 -17.20
C ASN A 3 -19.94 10.67 -17.18
N GLU A 4 -19.78 11.63 -16.26
CA GLU A 4 -18.47 12.09 -15.83
C GLU A 4 -17.76 10.89 -15.20
N GLN A 5 -16.96 10.18 -15.98
CA GLN A 5 -16.05 9.18 -15.44
C GLN A 5 -15.10 9.91 -14.49
N ASN A 6 -15.25 9.62 -13.20
CA ASN A 6 -14.42 10.14 -12.13
C ASN A 6 -12.97 9.76 -12.45
N PHE A 7 -12.09 10.75 -12.58
CA PHE A 7 -10.67 10.52 -12.92
C PHE A 7 -9.98 9.57 -11.93
N LEU A 8 -10.45 9.56 -10.68
CA LEU A 8 -10.03 8.66 -9.61
C LEU A 8 -10.47 7.20 -9.79
N GLU A 9 -11.48 6.95 -10.63
CA GLU A 9 -12.00 5.61 -10.95
C GLU A 9 -11.40 5.05 -12.24
N SER A 10 -10.54 5.81 -12.93
CA SER A 10 -9.78 5.28 -14.05
C SER A 10 -8.64 4.40 -13.52
N ASP A 11 -8.90 3.09 -13.49
CA ASP A 11 -7.98 2.02 -13.08
C ASP A 11 -6.58 2.12 -13.73
N SER A 12 -6.45 2.85 -14.84
CA SER A 12 -5.21 3.06 -15.59
C SER A 12 -4.29 4.16 -15.05
N ILE A 13 -4.74 5.02 -14.13
CA ILE A 13 -3.93 6.17 -13.65
C ILE A 13 -3.56 6.03 -12.16
N ALA A 14 -4.32 5.26 -11.37
CA ALA A 14 -4.17 5.22 -9.91
C ALA A 14 -3.58 3.92 -9.32
N SER A 15 -3.50 2.82 -10.07
CA SER A 15 -3.10 1.52 -9.50
C SER A 15 -1.62 1.22 -9.76
N LEU A 16 -0.83 1.13 -8.69
CA LEU A 16 0.57 0.63 -8.72
C LEU A 16 0.63 -0.89 -8.98
N PHE A 17 -0.44 -1.62 -8.68
CA PHE A 17 -0.54 -3.06 -8.90
C PHE A 17 -1.23 -3.36 -10.22
N ASP A 18 -0.64 -4.24 -11.02
CA ASP A 18 -1.25 -4.70 -12.26
C ASP A 18 -2.48 -5.62 -12.01
N ASN A 19 -3.24 -5.91 -13.06
CA ASN A 19 -4.44 -6.74 -12.95
C ASN A 19 -4.17 -8.17 -12.46
N ALA A 20 -3.00 -8.74 -12.79
CA ALA A 20 -2.66 -10.10 -12.42
C ALA A 20 -2.35 -10.18 -10.92
N SER A 21 -1.57 -9.24 -10.41
CA SER A 21 -1.27 -9.04 -9.00
C SER A 21 -2.54 -8.81 -8.19
N ARG A 22 -3.43 -7.92 -8.62
CA ARG A 22 -4.70 -7.67 -7.93
C ARG A 22 -5.52 -8.96 -7.81
N LYS A 23 -5.65 -9.70 -8.92
CA LYS A 23 -6.38 -10.96 -8.95
C LYS A 23 -5.73 -12.04 -8.08
N ALA A 24 -4.40 -12.14 -8.09
CA ALA A 24 -3.67 -13.06 -7.22
C ALA A 24 -3.86 -12.69 -5.74
N GLY A 25 -3.90 -11.40 -5.41
CA GLY A 25 -4.20 -10.90 -4.07
C GLY A 25 -5.61 -11.26 -3.60
N GLU A 26 -6.63 -11.05 -4.45
CA GLU A 26 -8.02 -11.44 -4.16
C GLU A 26 -8.19 -12.94 -3.89
N LEU A 27 -7.40 -13.77 -4.58
CA LEU A 27 -7.40 -15.22 -4.41
C LEU A 27 -6.53 -15.70 -3.24
N GLY A 28 -5.84 -14.79 -2.53
CA GLY A 28 -4.91 -15.12 -1.46
C GLY A 28 -3.66 -15.87 -1.92
N GLU A 29 -3.30 -15.73 -3.20
CA GLU A 29 -2.16 -16.40 -3.82
C GLU A 29 -0.84 -15.60 -3.69
N LEU A 30 -0.92 -14.36 -3.19
CA LEU A 30 0.25 -13.52 -2.92
C LEU A 30 0.78 -13.71 -1.48
N ASN A 31 2.11 -13.65 -1.33
CA ASN A 31 2.70 -13.49 -0.01
C ASN A 31 2.40 -12.08 0.51
N ALA A 32 1.53 -11.96 1.51
CA ALA A 32 1.15 -10.69 2.11
C ALA A 32 2.22 -10.09 3.04
N GLU A 33 3.22 -10.86 3.46
CA GLU A 33 4.20 -10.43 4.47
C GLU A 33 4.93 -9.13 4.11
N PRO A 34 5.46 -8.93 2.87
CA PRO A 34 6.12 -7.67 2.51
C PRO A 34 5.17 -6.48 2.59
N MET A 35 3.93 -6.65 2.10
CA MET A 35 2.93 -5.59 2.10
C MET A 35 2.50 -5.20 3.52
N MET A 36 2.37 -6.18 4.42
CA MET A 36 2.08 -5.92 5.84
C MET A 36 3.18 -5.09 6.51
N ARG A 37 4.45 -5.36 6.22
CA ARG A 37 5.58 -4.57 6.78
C ARG A 37 5.53 -3.12 6.33
N VAL A 38 5.25 -2.87 5.05
CA VAL A 38 5.13 -1.50 4.53
C VAL A 38 3.90 -0.78 5.09
N LEU A 39 2.79 -1.48 5.30
CA LEU A 39 1.63 -0.89 5.97
C LEU A 39 1.95 -0.48 7.42
N ASP A 40 2.71 -1.29 8.16
CA ASP A 40 3.16 -0.94 9.51
C ASP A 40 4.08 0.31 9.49
N HIS A 41 5.03 0.37 8.55
CA HIS A 41 5.90 1.54 8.37
C HIS A 41 5.10 2.79 8.01
N ALA A 42 4.20 2.68 7.02
CA ALA A 42 3.34 3.77 6.57
C ALA A 42 2.45 4.29 7.70
N TYR A 43 1.94 3.39 8.56
CA TYR A 43 1.18 3.78 9.75
C TYR A 43 2.01 4.61 10.72
N VAL A 44 3.23 4.18 11.05
CA VAL A 44 4.13 4.89 11.97
C VAL A 44 4.50 6.27 11.41
N VAL A 45 4.89 6.33 10.13
CA VAL A 45 5.23 7.59 9.46
C VAL A 45 4.02 8.51 9.39
N GLY A 46 2.87 8.01 8.94
CA GLY A 46 1.63 8.79 8.83
C GLY A 46 1.20 9.38 10.18
N ARG A 47 1.38 8.64 11.27
CA ARG A 47 1.17 9.16 12.62
C ARG A 47 2.15 10.26 13.00
N GLY A 48 3.42 10.11 12.68
CA GLY A 48 4.44 11.14 12.91
C GLY A 48 4.15 12.42 12.15
N VAL A 49 3.81 12.30 10.86
CA VAL A 49 3.42 13.43 10.00
C VAL A 49 2.19 14.15 10.54
N ALA A 50 1.15 13.40 10.93
CA ALA A 50 -0.07 13.98 11.52
C ALA A 50 0.24 14.80 12.79
N GLU A 51 1.18 14.33 13.61
CA GLU A 51 1.60 15.04 14.81
C GLU A 51 2.39 16.31 14.49
N VAL A 52 3.28 16.29 13.50
CA VAL A 52 3.98 17.49 13.01
C VAL A 52 2.99 18.53 12.49
N LEU A 53 1.99 18.11 11.71
CA LEU A 53 0.95 19.01 11.20
C LEU A 53 0.09 19.60 12.33
N ARG A 54 -0.18 18.81 13.38
CA ARG A 54 -0.85 19.28 14.59
C ARG A 54 0.00 20.33 15.32
N MET A 55 1.30 20.10 15.46
CA MET A 55 2.24 21.08 16.03
C MET A 55 2.27 22.36 15.21
N HIS A 56 2.39 22.25 13.88
CA HIS A 56 2.38 23.40 12.98
C HIS A 56 1.12 24.26 13.15
N ARG A 57 -0.05 23.63 13.17
CA ARG A 57 -1.32 24.32 13.39
C ARG A 57 -1.36 25.05 14.74
N LEU A 58 -0.91 24.40 15.81
CA LEU A 58 -0.86 25.03 17.14
C LEU A 58 0.14 26.20 17.20
N ASN A 59 1.28 26.05 16.52
CA ASN A 59 2.30 27.08 16.41
C ASN A 59 1.75 28.30 15.69
N TRP A 60 1.05 28.08 14.56
CA TRP A 60 0.44 29.13 13.75
C TRP A 60 -0.68 29.86 14.51
N ILE A 61 -1.62 29.13 15.14
CA ILE A 61 -2.71 29.72 15.93
C ILE A 61 -2.16 30.61 17.05
N ARG A 62 -1.08 30.20 17.72
CA ARG A 62 -0.46 31.01 18.78
C ARG A 62 0.26 32.24 18.23
N GLY A 63 0.97 32.10 17.11
CA GLY A 63 1.59 33.23 16.43
C GLY A 63 0.56 34.29 16.03
N ASP A 64 -0.57 33.87 15.45
CA ASP A 64 -1.63 34.74 14.96
C ASP A 64 -2.42 35.41 16.11
N LEU A 65 -2.90 34.63 17.09
CA LEU A 65 -3.75 35.15 18.17
C LEU A 65 -3.04 36.06 19.19
N TYR A 66 -1.72 36.00 19.26
CA TYR A 66 -0.95 36.68 20.30
C TYR A 66 0.07 37.69 19.77
N ALA A 67 0.10 37.94 18.46
CA ALA A 67 0.93 38.99 17.84
C ALA A 67 0.54 40.40 18.33
N ASP A 68 -0.76 40.67 18.50
CA ASP A 68 -1.30 42.02 18.72
C ASP A 68 -1.86 42.26 20.13
N ARG A 69 -1.36 41.56 21.15
CA ARG A 69 -1.83 41.76 22.53
C ARG A 69 -1.38 43.11 23.09
N GLU A 70 -2.27 44.10 23.08
CA GLU A 70 -2.12 45.33 23.85
C GLU A 70 -2.13 45.02 25.36
N GLY A 71 -0.97 45.19 26.02
CA GLY A 71 -0.86 45.16 27.49
C GLY A 71 -0.30 43.87 28.12
N GLY A 72 0.15 42.90 27.34
CA GLY A 72 0.84 41.70 27.85
C GLY A 72 1.95 41.25 26.91
N LYS A 73 3.00 40.61 27.43
CA LYS A 73 4.10 40.05 26.59
C LYS A 73 3.48 39.21 25.47
N ALA A 74 3.83 39.53 24.22
CA ALA A 74 3.49 38.73 23.05
C ALA A 74 3.82 37.26 23.38
N MET A 75 2.86 36.37 23.18
CA MET A 75 3.09 34.96 23.49
C MET A 75 3.79 34.36 22.29
N GLU A 76 5.09 34.09 22.44
CA GLU A 76 5.86 33.43 21.39
C GLU A 76 5.30 32.03 21.10
N PRO A 77 5.29 31.60 19.83
CA PRO A 77 4.95 30.23 19.48
C PRO A 77 5.90 29.25 20.20
N PRO A 78 5.41 28.07 20.60
CA PRO A 78 6.21 27.11 21.37
C PRO A 78 7.42 26.58 20.60
N LEU A 79 7.40 26.63 19.26
CA LEU A 79 8.54 26.31 18.40
C LEU A 79 8.87 27.52 17.53
N SER A 80 10.16 27.72 17.24
CA SER A 80 10.59 28.70 16.25
C SER A 80 10.25 28.23 14.83
N ASP A 81 10.17 29.17 13.89
CA ASP A 81 9.93 28.85 12.48
C ASP A 81 10.99 27.92 11.90
N GLY A 82 12.25 28.07 12.32
CA GLY A 82 13.34 27.17 11.92
C GLY A 82 13.13 25.73 12.40
N HIS A 83 12.68 25.54 13.66
CA HIS A 83 12.37 24.20 14.17
C HIS A 83 11.15 23.59 13.46
N MET A 84 10.11 24.38 13.21
CA MET A 84 8.95 23.90 12.46
C MET A 84 9.29 23.56 11.01
N GLY A 85 10.12 24.37 10.35
CA GLY A 85 10.61 24.09 9.00
C GLY A 85 11.38 22.77 8.95
N ALA A 86 12.27 22.53 9.91
CA ALA A 86 12.99 21.26 10.00
C ALA A 86 12.06 20.06 10.22
N LEU A 87 11.03 20.19 11.07
CA LEU A 87 10.03 19.14 11.29
C LEU A 87 9.19 18.85 10.04
N LEU A 88 8.80 19.89 9.29
CA LEU A 88 8.03 19.74 8.05
C LEU A 88 8.87 19.08 6.95
N GLU A 89 10.15 19.46 6.80
CA GLU A 89 11.05 18.79 5.86
C GLU A 89 11.31 17.33 6.25
N LEU A 90 11.46 17.04 7.54
CA LEU A 90 11.56 15.66 8.01
C LEU A 90 10.29 14.87 7.68
N ALA A 91 9.11 15.46 7.90
CA ALA A 91 7.83 14.84 7.58
C ALA A 91 7.73 14.55 6.07
N ARG A 92 8.16 15.49 5.22
CA ARG A 92 8.21 15.31 3.76
C ARG A 92 9.13 14.17 3.37
N VAL A 93 10.39 14.18 3.84
CA VAL A 93 11.36 13.12 3.51
C VAL A 93 10.87 11.75 3.99
N ALA A 94 10.27 11.66 5.18
CA ALA A 94 9.71 10.41 5.68
C ALA A 94 8.53 9.92 4.82
N SER A 95 7.67 10.83 4.35
CA SER A 95 6.60 10.49 3.41
C SER A 95 7.13 10.00 2.07
N ASP A 96 8.15 10.66 1.51
CA ASP A 96 8.77 10.25 0.24
C ASP A 96 9.34 8.82 0.35
N LEU A 97 10.04 8.51 1.45
CA LEU A 97 10.56 7.16 1.70
C LEU A 97 9.46 6.07 1.74
N VAL A 98 8.29 6.39 2.29
CA VAL A 98 7.16 5.44 2.32
C VAL A 98 6.59 5.25 0.92
N VAL A 99 6.50 6.32 0.12
CA VAL A 99 6.05 6.23 -1.28
C VAL A 99 7.00 5.33 -2.06
N ASP A 100 8.32 5.56 -1.96
CA ASP A 100 9.35 4.74 -2.60
C ASP A 100 9.24 3.26 -2.19
N GLU A 101 8.98 2.98 -0.89
CA GLU A 101 8.83 1.62 -0.38
C GLU A 101 7.56 0.92 -0.94
N ILE A 102 6.45 1.67 -1.06
CA ILE A 102 5.21 1.17 -1.67
C ILE A 102 5.42 0.86 -3.16
N GLU A 103 6.06 1.75 -3.90
CA GLU A 103 6.38 1.55 -5.32
C GLU A 103 7.28 0.33 -5.52
N HIS A 104 8.32 0.18 -4.68
CA HIS A 104 9.21 -0.97 -4.73
C HIS A 104 8.48 -2.30 -4.49
N ILE A 105 7.56 -2.34 -3.52
CA ILE A 105 6.75 -3.54 -3.28
C ILE A 105 5.78 -3.80 -4.41
N ALA A 106 5.18 -2.77 -5.00
CA ALA A 106 4.29 -2.94 -6.14
C ALA A 106 5.03 -3.56 -7.33
N ASP A 107 6.21 -3.05 -7.66
CA ASP A 107 7.07 -3.61 -8.71
C ASP A 107 7.47 -5.06 -8.42
N TRP A 108 7.90 -5.34 -7.18
CA TRP A 108 8.23 -6.70 -6.76
C TRP A 108 7.02 -7.63 -6.90
N THR A 109 5.84 -7.18 -6.49
CA THR A 109 4.59 -7.95 -6.54
C THR A 109 4.19 -8.25 -7.98
N ASN A 110 4.25 -7.25 -8.86
CA ASN A 110 3.96 -7.40 -10.29
C ASN A 110 4.92 -8.38 -10.98
N GLN A 111 6.19 -8.42 -10.57
CA GLN A 111 7.16 -9.37 -11.11
C GLN A 111 6.95 -10.82 -10.62
N HIS A 112 6.31 -11.01 -9.46
CA HIS A 112 6.21 -12.31 -8.79
C HIS A 112 4.77 -12.83 -8.65
N SER A 113 3.77 -12.16 -9.23
CA SER A 113 2.34 -12.48 -9.10
C SER A 113 1.81 -13.62 -9.97
N VAL A 114 2.68 -14.35 -10.69
CA VAL A 114 2.26 -15.49 -11.53
C VAL A 114 2.27 -16.82 -10.74
N PRO A 115 1.22 -17.65 -10.78
CA PRO A 115 0.99 -18.66 -9.76
C PRO A 115 1.78 -19.96 -10.00
N ALA A 116 2.31 -20.51 -8.91
CA ALA A 116 2.75 -21.90 -8.75
C ALA A 116 1.63 -22.97 -8.94
N ARG A 117 0.51 -22.60 -9.56
CA ARG A 117 -0.65 -23.46 -9.83
C ARG A 117 -0.65 -24.07 -11.23
N SER A 118 0.21 -23.59 -12.14
CA SER A 118 0.38 -24.20 -13.47
C SER A 118 1.05 -25.58 -13.42
N GLU A 119 1.80 -25.92 -12.37
CA GLU A 119 2.55 -27.19 -12.33
C GLU A 119 1.82 -28.32 -11.60
N ARG A 120 0.86 -28.02 -10.72
CA ARG A 120 0.12 -29.06 -9.96
C ARG A 120 -1.18 -29.54 -10.62
N GLY A 121 -1.66 -28.85 -11.67
CA GLY A 121 -2.89 -29.20 -12.38
C GLY A 121 -2.72 -30.13 -13.59
N VAL A 122 -1.53 -30.21 -14.18
CA VAL A 122 -1.31 -30.93 -15.45
C VAL A 122 -0.73 -32.34 -15.25
N ALA A 123 -0.10 -32.63 -14.11
CA ALA A 123 0.61 -33.89 -13.88
C ALA A 123 -0.28 -35.08 -13.43
N ARG A 124 -1.59 -34.92 -13.24
CA ARG A 124 -2.47 -35.99 -12.70
C ARG A 124 -3.61 -36.46 -13.62
N SER A 125 -3.76 -35.88 -14.81
CA SER A 125 -4.86 -36.24 -15.72
C SER A 125 -4.51 -37.30 -16.78
N GLY A 126 -3.36 -37.96 -16.68
CA GLY A 126 -2.83 -38.83 -17.75
C GLY A 126 -2.65 -40.32 -17.44
N SER A 127 -2.68 -40.77 -16.17
CA SER A 127 -2.26 -42.13 -15.81
C SER A 127 -3.38 -43.11 -15.42
N ASP A 128 -4.55 -42.63 -15.03
CA ASP A 128 -5.59 -43.52 -14.47
C ASP A 128 -6.59 -44.08 -15.51
N SER A 129 -6.58 -43.58 -16.75
CA SER A 129 -7.55 -44.03 -17.77
C SER A 129 -7.18 -45.36 -18.45
N ARG A 130 -5.95 -45.87 -18.30
CA ARG A 130 -5.53 -47.15 -18.94
C ARG A 130 -5.69 -48.40 -18.08
N ARG A 131 -6.07 -48.28 -16.80
CA ARG A 131 -6.24 -49.46 -15.92
C ARG A 131 -7.66 -50.02 -15.88
N ALA A 132 -8.66 -49.27 -16.34
CA ALA A 132 -10.07 -49.71 -16.30
C ALA A 132 -10.45 -50.66 -17.45
N SER A 133 -9.69 -50.71 -18.55
CA SER A 133 -10.02 -51.60 -19.69
C SER A 133 -9.38 -52.98 -19.63
N ALA A 134 -8.40 -53.22 -18.74
CA ALA A 134 -7.71 -54.51 -18.66
C ALA A 134 -8.36 -55.51 -17.68
N VAL A 135 -9.32 -55.09 -16.86
CA VAL A 135 -9.92 -55.96 -15.81
C VAL A 135 -11.25 -56.58 -16.26
N VAL A 136 -11.78 -56.23 -17.44
CA VAL A 136 -13.07 -56.75 -17.93
C VAL A 136 -12.92 -57.97 -18.84
N GLU A 137 -11.72 -58.29 -19.33
CA GLU A 137 -11.50 -59.45 -20.24
C GLU A 137 -11.11 -60.76 -19.53
N GLU A 138 -10.86 -60.76 -18.21
CA GLU A 138 -10.43 -61.97 -17.47
C GLU A 138 -11.54 -62.55 -16.56
N ALA A 139 -12.82 -62.23 -16.83
CA ALA A 139 -13.96 -62.73 -16.04
C ALA A 139 -14.98 -63.55 -16.85
N ILE A 140 -14.71 -63.85 -18.12
CA ILE A 140 -15.55 -64.74 -18.94
C ILE A 140 -14.64 -65.66 -19.75
N GLY A 141 -14.15 -66.71 -19.08
CA GLY A 141 -13.42 -67.84 -19.68
C GLY A 141 -13.56 -69.06 -18.81
#